data_AF-A0A951CWM7-F1
#
_entry.id   AF-A0A951CWM7-F1
#
_cell.length_a   1.000
_cell.length_b   1.000
_cell.length_c   1.000
_cell.angle_alpha   90.00
_cell.angle_beta   90.00
_cell.angle_gamma   90.00
#
_symmetry.space_group_name_H-M   'P 1'
#
loop_
_entity.id
_entity.type
_entity.pdbx_description
1 polymer ?
#
loop_
_entity_poly.entity_id
_entity_poly.type
_entity_poly.pdbx_seq_one_letter_code
_entity_poly.pdbx_strand_id
1 'polypeptide(L)' 'GMAQFRLALRADPEYTSARYNLSRALTRAGVLLERAGKLAEALEKFDEALALDPANEEARVQRSNLQEITKR' A
#
# COMPACT_ATOMS: atom_id res chain seq x y z
N GLY A 1 -7.58 9.77 -7.60
CA GLY A 1 -7.75 8.34 -7.23
C GLY A 1 -6.56 7.53 -7.71
N MET A 2 -6.36 6.29 -7.23
CA MET A 2 -5.14 5.50 -7.50
C MET A 2 -4.75 5.43 -8.98
N ALA A 3 -5.73 5.32 -9.89
CA ALA A 3 -5.49 5.30 -11.33
C ALA A 3 -4.73 6.55 -11.84
N GLN A 4 -5.07 7.74 -11.33
CA GLN A 4 -4.41 8.98 -11.73
C GLN A 4 -2.97 9.07 -11.21
N PHE A 5 -2.71 8.61 -9.99
CA PHE A 5 -1.34 8.56 -9.48
C PHE A 5 -0.50 7.54 -10.25
N ARG A 6 -1.08 6.39 -10.63
CA ARG A 6 -0.39 5.42 -11.50
C ARG A 6 -0.08 6.01 -12.88
N LEU A 7 -0.98 6.80 -13.46
CA LEU A 7 -0.70 7.50 -14.71
C LEU A 7 0.41 8.55 -14.55
N ALA A 8 0.37 9.31 -13.45
CA ALA A 8 1.41 10.28 -13.15
C ALA A 8 2.79 9.62 -13.03
N LEU A 9 2.88 8.45 -12.37
CA LEU A 9 4.13 7.68 -12.27
C LEU A 9 4.58 7.02 -13.57
N ARG A 10 3.67 6.78 -14.51
CA ARG A 10 4.05 6.33 -15.87
C ARG A 10 4.66 7.47 -16.68
N ALA A 11 4.17 8.69 -16.49
CA ALA A 11 4.70 9.88 -17.14
C ALA A 11 6.03 10.32 -16.50
N ASP A 12 6.11 10.27 -15.17
CA ASP A 12 7.30 10.59 -14.38
C ASP A 12 7.42 9.63 -13.18
N PRO A 13 8.28 8.59 -13.28
CA PRO A 13 8.51 7.63 -12.21
C PRO A 13 9.06 8.22 -10.91
N GLU A 14 9.71 9.38 -11.00
CA GLU A 14 10.33 10.06 -9.86
C GLU A 14 9.41 11.10 -9.23
N TYR A 15 8.15 11.18 -9.67
CA TYR A 15 7.20 12.13 -9.11
C TYR A 15 6.81 11.77 -7.66
N THR A 16 7.57 12.30 -6.71
CA THR A 16 7.50 11.98 -5.28
C THR A 16 6.10 12.13 -4.70
N SER A 17 5.37 13.20 -5.06
CA SER A 17 4.00 13.40 -4.57
C SER A 17 3.04 12.32 -5.06
N ALA A 18 3.21 11.81 -6.29
CA ALA A 18 2.39 10.71 -6.80
C ALA A 18 2.74 9.39 -6.09
N ARG A 19 4.03 9.12 -5.82
CA ARG A 19 4.46 7.93 -5.03
C ARG A 19 3.87 7.95 -3.63
N TYR A 20 4.02 9.07 -2.92
CA TYR A 20 3.48 9.28 -1.57
C TYR A 20 1.96 9.10 -1.54
N ASN A 21 1.24 9.77 -2.45
CA ASN A 21 -0.22 9.69 -2.46
C ASN A 21 -0.75 8.32 -2.89
N LEU A 22 -0.08 7.64 -3.83
CA LEU A 22 -0.45 6.28 -4.21
C LEU A 22 -0.15 5.28 -3.08
N SER A 23 0.98 5.42 -2.39
CA SER A 23 1.33 4.61 -1.22
C SER A 23 0.24 4.68 -0.16
N ARG A 24 -0.16 5.89 0.26
CA ARG A 24 -1.26 6.07 1.23
C ARG A 24 -2.59 5.49 0.77
N ALA A 25 -2.90 5.62 -0.53
CA ALA A 25 -4.12 5.06 -1.08
C ALA A 25 -4.11 3.52 -1.03
N LEU A 26 -2.97 2.90 -1.38
CA LEU A 26 -2.76 1.46 -1.29
C LEU A 26 -2.85 0.96 0.16
N THR A 27 -2.25 1.68 1.13
CA THR A 27 -2.40 1.37 2.55
C THR A 27 -3.87 1.32 2.97
N ARG A 28 -4.66 2.33 2.58
CA ARG A 28 -6.10 2.35 2.88
C ARG A 28 -6.86 1.19 2.25
N ALA A 29 -6.52 0.82 1.01
CA ALA A 29 -7.11 -0.36 0.38
C ALA A 29 -6.72 -1.66 1.10
N GLY A 30 -5.47 -1.79 1.54
CA GLY A 30 -5.01 -2.93 2.33
C GLY A 30 -5.83 -3.11 3.62
N VAL A 31 -6.07 -2.02 4.36
CA VAL A 31 -6.89 -2.04 5.58
C VAL A 31 -8.34 -2.47 5.29
N LEU A 32 -8.92 -2.04 4.17
CA LEU A 32 -10.27 -2.45 3.78
C LEU A 32 -10.34 -3.94 3.41
N LEU A 33 -9.32 -4.44 2.72
CA LEU A 33 -9.20 -5.86 2.33
C LEU A 33 -9.00 -6.75 3.56
N GLU A 34 -8.17 -6.32 4.50
CA GLU A 34 -7.96 -6.99 5.78
C GLU A 34 -9.29 -7.13 6.54
N ARG A 35 -10.04 -6.04 6.67
CA ARG A 35 -11.37 -6.04 7.31
C ARG A 35 -12.38 -6.93 6.59
N ALA A 36 -12.20 -7.14 5.28
CA ALA A 36 -13.01 -8.05 4.49
C ALA A 36 -12.52 -9.51 4.53
N GLY A 37 -11.49 -9.83 5.34
CA GLY A 37 -10.90 -11.16 5.45
C GLY A 37 -10.03 -11.57 4.26
N LYS A 38 -9.80 -10.67 3.30
CA LYS A 38 -8.97 -10.88 2.11
C LYS A 38 -7.49 -10.63 2.45
N LEU A 39 -6.93 -11.44 3.35
CA LEU A 39 -5.62 -11.21 3.95
C LEU A 39 -4.47 -11.20 2.92
N ALA A 40 -4.50 -12.10 1.93
CA ALA A 40 -3.48 -12.12 0.87
C ALA A 40 -3.49 -10.84 0.02
N GLU A 41 -4.68 -10.41 -0.42
CA GLU A 41 -4.85 -9.17 -1.19
C GLU A 41 -4.45 -7.94 -0.37
N ALA A 42 -4.73 -7.94 0.94
CA ALA A 42 -4.33 -6.87 1.85
C ALA A 42 -2.80 -6.75 1.97
N LEU A 43 -2.12 -7.90 2.11
CA LEU A 43 -0.66 -7.96 2.19
C LEU A 43 -0.01 -7.41 0.93
N GLU A 44 -0.51 -7.80 -0.25
CA GLU A 44 -0.05 -7.26 -1.53
C GLU A 44 -0.17 -5.73 -1.60
N LYS A 45 -1.27 -5.14 -1.12
CA LYS A 45 -1.41 -3.67 -1.11
C LYS A 45 -0.41 -2.99 -0.18
N PHE A 46 -0.12 -3.59 0.98
CA PHE A 46 0.89 -3.04 1.86
C PHE A 46 2.31 -3.15 1.26
N ASP A 47 2.61 -4.25 0.57
CA ASP A 47 3.87 -4.41 -0.17
C ASP A 47 3.99 -3.38 -1.31
N GLU A 48 2.95 -3.19 -2.12
CA GLU A 48 2.92 -2.15 -3.16
C GLU A 48 3.12 -0.74 -2.56
N ALA A 49 2.50 -0.46 -1.41
CA ALA A 49 2.62 0.83 -0.73
C ALA A 49 4.07 1.10 -0.29
N LEU A 50 4.74 0.09 0.28
CA LEU A 50 6.12 0.18 0.74
C LEU A 50 7.14 0.21 -0.40
N ALA A 51 6.83 -0.39 -1.55
CA ALA A 51 7.67 -0.28 -2.75
C ALA A 51 7.68 1.16 -3.32
N LEU A 52 6.56 1.87 -3.18
CA LEU A 52 6.43 3.26 -3.62
C LEU A 52 7.06 4.24 -2.64
N ASP A 53 6.80 4.03 -1.35
CA ASP A 53 7.30 4.85 -0.25
C ASP A 53 7.73 3.94 0.91
N PRO A 54 9.03 3.58 0.98
CA PRO A 54 9.57 2.78 2.08
C PRO A 54 9.44 3.44 3.45
N ALA A 55 9.24 4.77 3.50
CA ALA A 55 9.06 5.55 4.72
C ALA A 55 7.61 5.58 5.21
N ASN A 56 6.66 4.95 4.51
CA ASN A 56 5.26 4.86 4.95
C ASN A 56 5.13 3.93 6.17
N GLU A 57 5.22 4.52 7.37
CA GLU A 57 5.14 3.81 8.65
C GLU A 57 3.80 3.10 8.85
N GLU A 58 2.69 3.71 8.40
CA GLU A 58 1.36 3.12 8.49
C GLU A 58 1.30 1.80 7.72
N ALA A 59 1.78 1.78 6.46
CA ALA A 59 1.85 0.56 5.66
C ALA A 59 2.72 -0.51 6.34
N ARG A 60 3.85 -0.11 6.94
CA ARG A 60 4.78 -1.03 7.62
C ARG A 60 4.15 -1.69 8.84
N VAL A 61 3.46 -0.91 9.67
CA VAL A 61 2.75 -1.39 10.86
C VAL A 61 1.64 -2.35 10.47
N GLN A 62 0.78 -1.96 9.52
CA GLN A 62 -0.34 -2.80 9.11
C GLN A 62 0.13 -4.12 8.48
N ARG A 63 1.18 -4.07 7.66
CA ARG A 63 1.82 -5.27 7.11
C ARG A 63 2.34 -6.20 8.20
N SER A 64 3.07 -5.65 9.19
CA SER A 64 3.65 -6.43 10.28
C SER A 64 2.57 -7.15 11.09
N ASN A 65 1.51 -6.42 11.45
CA ASN A 65 0.37 -6.97 12.19
C ASN A 65 -0.31 -8.10 11.40
N LEU A 66 -0.55 -7.88 10.10
CA LEU A 66 -1.15 -8.87 9.22
C LEU A 66 -0.28 -10.14 9.06
N GLN A 67 1.03 -9.97 8.98
CA GLN A 67 1.97 -11.10 8.95
C GLN A 67 1.96 -11.90 10.24
N GLU A 68 1.74 -11.27 11.39
CA GLU A 68 1.60 -11.99 12.64
C GLU A 68 0.30 -12.80 12.68
N ILE A 69 -0.81 -12.26 12.15
CA ILE A 69 -2.10 -12.95 12.06
C ILE A 69 -2.00 -14.18 11.15
N THR A 70 -1.39 -14.03 9.97
CA THR A 70 -1.32 -15.10 8.95
C THR A 70 -0.33 -16.21 9.26
N LYS A 71 0.56 -16.03 10.25
CA LYS A 71 1.53 -17.05 10.73
C LYS A 71 1.00 -17.92 11.87
N ARG A 72 -0.13 -17.56 12.47
CA ARG A 72 -0.78 -18.31 13.56
C ARG A 72 -1.75 -19.34 13.00
#